data_AF-A0A174NUQ8-F1
#
_entry.id   AF-A0A174NUQ8-F1
#
_cell.length_a   1.000
_cell.length_b   1.000
_cell.length_c   1.000
_cell.angle_alpha   90.00
_cell.angle_beta   90.00
_cell.angle_gamma   90.00
#
_symmetry.space_group_name_H-M   'P 1'
#
loop_
_entity.id
_entity.type
_entity.pdbx_description
1 polymer ?
#
loop_
_entity_poly.entity_id
_entity_poly.type
_entity_poly.pdbx_seq_one_letter_code
_entity_poly.pdbx_strand_id
1 'polypeptide(L)' 'MARKSFSVLFFIKKGKLLKNGEAPVCMRITVNGCMVDISIKRSCPVNLWNQAKENSKGKDRMSVELNHYLEITRTPNL' A
#
# COMPACT_ATOMS: atom_id res chain seq x y z
N MET A 1 -22.63 21.13 7.00
CA MET A 1 -21.50 21.31 6.06
C MET A 1 -21.05 19.94 5.58
N ALA A 2 -20.94 19.71 4.27
CA ALA A 2 -20.37 18.46 3.75
C ALA A 2 -18.89 18.37 4.17
N ARG A 3 -18.56 17.38 5.00
CA ARG A 3 -17.18 17.14 5.45
C ARG A 3 -16.35 16.74 4.23
N LYS A 4 -15.50 17.65 3.74
CA LYS A 4 -14.48 17.28 2.75
C LYS A 4 -13.50 16.33 3.44
N SER A 5 -13.36 15.11 2.91
CA SER A 5 -12.50 14.08 3.49
C SER A 5 -11.56 13.53 2.43
N PHE A 6 -10.29 13.41 2.78
CA PHE A 6 -9.26 12.77 1.98
C PHE A 6 -8.53 11.75 2.86
N SER A 7 -8.30 10.54 2.35
CA SER A 7 -7.46 9.56 3.03
C SER A 7 -6.72 8.67 2.04
N VAL A 8 -5.52 8.26 2.44
CA VAL A 8 -4.68 7.31 1.73
C VAL A 8 -4.37 6.14 2.66
N LEU A 9 -4.51 4.93 2.15
CA LEU A 9 -4.00 3.72 2.81
C LEU A 9 -3.35 2.79 1.81
N PHE A 10 -2.49 1.89 2.30
CA PHE A 10 -1.92 0.82 1.50
C PHE A 10 -2.43 -0.56 1.93
N PHE A 11 -2.57 -1.46 0.98
CA PHE A 11 -3.01 -2.82 1.20
C PHE A 11 -2.46 -3.77 0.14
N ILE A 12 -2.52 -5.08 0.38
CA ILE A 12 -2.13 -6.10 -0.60
C ILE A 12 -3.33 -6.82 -1.21
N LYS A 13 -3.26 -7.14 -2.50
CA LYS A 13 -4.28 -7.93 -3.21
C LYS A 13 -3.97 -9.43 -3.13
N LYS A 14 -4.36 -10.08 -2.03
CA LYS A 14 -4.11 -11.53 -1.79
C LYS A 14 -4.72 -12.45 -2.86
N GLY A 15 -5.83 -12.05 -3.49
CA GLY A 15 -6.47 -12.81 -4.56
C GLY A 15 -5.86 -12.63 -5.95
N LYS A 16 -4.77 -11.86 -6.09
CA LYS A 16 -4.10 -11.60 -7.37
C LYS A 16 -2.59 -11.78 -7.24
N LEU A 17 -2.17 -12.94 -6.74
CA LEU A 17 -0.75 -13.24 -6.58
C LEU A 17 -0.02 -13.20 -7.93
N LEU A 18 1.21 -12.71 -7.88
CA LEU A 18 2.14 -12.77 -9.00
C LEU A 18 2.66 -14.20 -9.17
N LYS A 19 3.34 -14.46 -10.30
CA LYS A 19 3.94 -15.78 -10.60
C LYS A 19 4.95 -16.24 -9.53
N ASN A 20 5.59 -15.30 -8.83
CA ASN A 20 6.52 -15.57 -7.73
C ASN A 20 5.82 -15.79 -6.37
N GLY A 21 4.48 -15.79 -6.33
CA GLY A 21 3.70 -15.98 -5.11
C GLY A 21 3.50 -14.72 -4.25
N GLU A 22 4.07 -13.58 -4.63
CA GLU A 22 3.88 -12.33 -3.90
C GLU A 22 2.54 -11.67 -4.21
N ALA A 23 2.01 -10.91 -3.25
CA ALA A 23 0.83 -10.10 -3.47
C ALA A 23 1.21 -8.69 -3.93
N PRO A 24 0.54 -8.15 -4.97
CA PRO A 24 0.70 -6.75 -5.36
C PRO A 24 0.27 -5.82 -4.23
N VAL A 25 1.06 -4.78 -3.98
CA VAL A 25 0.72 -3.67 -3.09
C VAL A 25 -0.08 -2.62 -3.87
N CYS A 26 -1.14 -2.11 -3.27
CA CYS A 26 -2.03 -1.10 -3.84
C CYS A 26 -2.19 0.07 -2.86
N MET A 27 -2.38 1.25 -3.40
CA MET A 27 -2.75 2.47 -2.69
C MET A 27 -4.24 2.72 -2.93
N ARG A 28 -5.02 2.91 -1.87
CA ARG A 28 -6.41 3.36 -1.96
C ARG A 28 -6.48 4.83 -1.63
N ILE A 29 -6.97 5.62 -2.58
CA ILE A 29 -7.28 7.03 -2.39
C ILE A 29 -8.78 7.15 -2.18
N THR A 30 -9.20 7.76 -1.08
CA THR A 30 -10.61 8.05 -0.80
C THR A 30 -10.81 9.56 -0.75
N VAL A 31 -11.74 10.06 -1.55
CA VAL A 31 -12.13 11.48 -1.60
C VAL A 31 -13.65 11.57 -1.48
N ASN A 32 -14.13 12.19 -0.41
CA ASN A 32 -15.57 12.40 -0.15
C ASN A 32 -16.41 11.11 -0.29
N GLY A 33 -15.89 9.98 0.19
CA GLY A 33 -16.54 8.67 0.11
C GLY A 33 -16.30 7.90 -1.19
N CYS A 34 -15.82 8.55 -2.25
CA CYS A 34 -15.43 7.89 -3.50
C CYS A 34 -14.02 7.31 -3.37
N MET A 35 -13.82 6.06 -3.81
CA MET A 35 -12.56 5.34 -3.68
C MET A 35 -11.98 4.94 -5.02
N VAL A 36 -10.66 5.06 -5.17
CA VAL A 36 -9.91 4.47 -6.29
C VAL A 36 -8.70 3.70 -5.78
N ASP A 37 -8.47 2.52 -6.35
CA ASP A 37 -7.32 1.68 -6.05
C ASP A 37 -6.29 1.79 -7.17
N ILE A 38 -5.07 2.19 -6.80
CA ILE A 38 -3.93 2.36 -7.70
C ILE A 38 -2.88 1.29 -7.38
N SER A 39 -2.41 0.56 -8.39
CA SER A 39 -1.26 -0.34 -8.23
C SER A 39 0.03 0.47 -8.20
N ILE A 40 0.86 0.28 -7.17
CA ILE A 40 2.14 1.00 -7.05
C ILE A 40 3.31 0.24 -7.70
N LYS A 41 3.02 -0.80 -8.49
CA LYS A 41 4.04 -1.64 -9.18
C LYS A 41 5.13 -2.16 -8.22
N ARG A 42 4.70 -2.56 -7.02
CA ARG A 42 5.50 -3.24 -5.99
C ARG A 42 4.68 -4.41 -5.44
N SER A 43 5.35 -5.40 -4.89
CA SER A 43 4.76 -6.59 -4.30
C SER A 43 5.51 -6.99 -3.04
N CYS A 44 4.90 -7.81 -2.20
CA CYS A 44 5.57 -8.44 -1.07
C CYS A 44 4.95 -9.80 -0.74
N PRO A 45 5.69 -10.67 -0.02
CA PRO A 45 5.14 -11.90 0.50
C PRO A 45 3.95 -11.63 1.44
N VAL A 46 2.86 -12.38 1.24
CA VAL A 46 1.59 -12.20 1.96
C VAL A 46 1.75 -12.26 3.48
N ASN A 47 2.61 -13.17 3.96
CA ASN A 47 2.90 -13.39 5.38
C ASN A 47 3.75 -12.26 6.01
N LEU A 48 4.49 -11.52 5.20
CA LEU A 48 5.31 -10.39 5.64
C LEU A 48 4.52 -9.08 5.72
N TRP A 49 3.39 -8.95 5.03
CA TRP A 49 2.57 -7.74 5.13
C TRP A 49 1.95 -7.56 6.53
N ASN A 50 1.99 -6.33 7.03
CA ASN A 50 1.29 -5.87 8.22
C ASN A 50 0.27 -4.81 7.81
N GLN A 51 -1.01 -5.17 7.76
CA GLN A 51 -2.06 -4.24 7.34
C GLN A 51 -2.26 -3.08 8.32
N ALA A 52 -2.05 -3.29 9.63
CA ALA A 52 -2.24 -2.25 10.63
C ALA A 52 -1.17 -1.16 10.54
N LYS A 53 0.05 -1.52 10.13
CA LYS A 53 1.16 -0.59 9.87
C LYS A 53 1.33 -0.24 8.39
N GLU A 54 0.53 -0.86 7.53
CA GLU A 54 0.55 -0.72 6.07
C GLU A 54 1.95 -0.88 5.48
N ASN A 55 2.70 -1.89 5.94
CA ASN A 55 4.10 -2.10 5.58
C ASN A 55 4.51 -3.59 5.58
N SER A 56 5.72 -3.88 5.08
CA SER A 56 6.35 -5.20 5.26
C SER A 56 7.02 -5.29 6.62
N LYS A 57 6.90 -6.45 7.29
CA LYS A 57 7.62 -6.83 8.51
C LYS A 57 9.01 -7.42 8.22
N GLY A 58 9.35 -7.65 6.95
CA GLY A 58 10.65 -8.18 6.57
C GLY A 58 11.79 -7.20 6.87
N LYS A 59 12.99 -7.75 7.05
CA LYS A 59 14.23 -6.99 7.35
C LYS A 59 15.23 -7.02 6.20
N ASP A 60 14.91 -7.73 5.13
CA ASP A 60 15.72 -7.77 3.93
C ASP A 60 15.66 -6.45 3.18
N ARG A 61 16.62 -6.26 2.28
CA ARG A 61 16.75 -5.03 1.49
C ARG A 61 15.44 -4.68 0.77
N MET A 62 14.77 -5.66 0.18
CA MET A 62 13.52 -5.45 -0.56
C MET A 62 12.38 -4.96 0.34
N SER A 63 12.24 -5.49 1.56
CA SER A 63 11.23 -5.01 2.51
C SER A 63 11.53 -3.61 3.00
N VAL A 64 12.80 -3.28 3.28
CA VAL A 64 13.21 -1.94 3.70
C VAL A 64 12.95 -0.92 2.58
N GLU A 65 13.34 -1.24 1.34
CA GLU A 65 13.09 -0.38 0.18
C GLU A 65 11.59 -0.18 -0.09
N LEU A 66 10.77 -1.24 0.04
CA LEU A 66 9.32 -1.13 -0.06
C LEU A 66 8.77 -0.18 1.01
N ASN A 67 9.15 -0.37 2.27
CA ASN A 67 8.65 0.45 3.38
C ASN A 67 9.01 1.92 3.19
N HIS A 68 10.24 2.21 2.78
CA HIS A 68 10.68 3.56 2.47
C HIS A 68 9.90 4.18 1.30
N TYR A 69 9.64 3.40 0.24
CA TYR A 69 8.81 3.84 -0.87
C TYR A 69 7.38 4.20 -0.43
N LEU A 70 6.77 3.37 0.43
CA LEU A 70 5.42 3.60 0.96
C LEU A 70 5.36 4.87 1.83
N GLU A 71 6.39 5.12 2.62
CA GLU A 71 6.53 6.33 3.44
C GLU A 71 6.60 7.60 2.58
N ILE A 72 7.49 7.63 1.58
CA ILE A 72 7.61 8.76 0.66
C ILE A 72 6.30 8.98 -0.11
N THR A 73 5.64 7.90 -0.56
CA THR A 73 4.40 7.97 -1.35
C THR A 73 3.21 8.45 -0.52
N ARG A 74 3.22 8.21 0.80
CA ARG A 74 2.11 8.61 1.69
C ARG A 74 2.03 10.12 1.85
N THR A 75 3.17 10.80 1.90
CA THR A 75 3.22 12.25 2.11
C THR A 75 2.93 12.96 0.80
N PRO A 76 1.81 13.70 0.68
CA PRO A 76 1.68 14.65 -0.41
C PRO A 76 2.73 15.74 -0.14
N ASN A 77 3.76 15.84 -0.99
CA ASN A 77 4.51 17.09 -1.10
C ASN A 77 3.56 18.11 -1.75
N LEU A 78 2.70 18.72 -0.94
CA LEU A 78 1.90 19.90 -1.27
C LEU A 78 2.20 20.98 -0.24
#